data_AF-C4XXV4-F1
#
_entry.id   AF-C4XXV4-F1
#
_cell.length_a   1.000
_cell.length_b   1.000
_cell.length_c   1.000
_cell.angle_alpha   90.00
_cell.angle_beta   90.00
_cell.angle_gamma   90.00
#
_symmetry.space_group_name_H-M   'P 1'
#
loop_
_entity.id
_entity.type
_entity.pdbx_description
1 polymer ?
#
loop_
_entity_poly.entity_id
_entity_poly.type
_entity_poly.pdbx_seq_one_letter_code
_entity_poly.pdbx_strand_id
1 'polypeptide(L)'
;MHGMFGYIFSDLIKHESRIQTERGNQPREVNSKINDVKTITKVEYKQSENVELVTIEDEFFPLSGLFTSSKLTRQLNKRQLKRLSPALPLILSLFEVEKPSDPEQNLDKELLRKLSLEKCESLDILPTIVSEEYLDLFSAQAFTEFAPVASILGGFLAQDVIQFLGQKESPINNCLILDSHRSEIPIYYL
;
A
#
# COMPACT_ATOMS: atom_id res chain seq x y z
N MET A 1 -2.06 -12.85 -4.07
CA MET A 1 -0.80 -12.72 -4.85
C MET A 1 -1.01 -13.32 -6.22
N HIS A 2 -0.30 -12.83 -7.23
CA HIS A 2 -0.51 -13.17 -8.64
C HIS A 2 0.85 -13.17 -9.35
N GLY A 3 1.49 -14.34 -9.37
CA GLY A 3 2.86 -14.58 -9.83
C GLY A 3 3.86 -13.60 -9.22
N MET A 4 4.39 -12.72 -10.04
CA MET A 4 5.37 -11.69 -9.67
C MET A 4 4.78 -10.53 -8.84
N PHE A 5 3.46 -10.47 -8.68
CA PHE A 5 2.77 -9.35 -8.05
C PHE A 5 2.08 -9.75 -6.74
N GLY A 6 2.01 -8.81 -5.81
CA GLY A 6 1.52 -9.04 -4.47
C GLY A 6 0.85 -7.82 -3.86
N TYR A 7 0.11 -8.04 -2.77
CA TYR A 7 -0.50 -6.95 -2.03
C TYR A 7 -0.65 -7.31 -0.55
N ILE A 8 -0.71 -6.28 0.30
CA ILE A 8 -1.16 -6.35 1.70
C ILE A 8 -2.12 -5.19 1.91
N PHE A 9 -3.31 -5.49 2.46
CA PHE A 9 -4.27 -4.49 2.90
C PHE A 9 -4.39 -4.53 4.42
N SER A 10 -4.43 -3.35 5.04
CA SER A 10 -4.52 -3.21 6.49
C SER A 10 -5.54 -2.14 6.85
N ASP A 11 -6.44 -2.45 7.78
CA ASP A 11 -7.39 -1.50 8.34
C ASP A 11 -7.47 -1.73 9.84
N LEU A 12 -6.62 -1.01 10.56
CA LEU A 12 -6.54 -1.08 12.01
C LEU A 12 -7.47 -0.08 12.70
N ILE A 13 -8.33 0.62 11.93
CA ILE A 13 -9.17 1.75 12.36
C ILE A 13 -8.32 2.93 12.83
N LYS A 14 -7.63 2.77 13.97
CA LYS A 14 -6.67 3.69 14.55
C LYS A 14 -5.54 2.91 15.22
N HIS A 15 -4.32 3.42 15.11
CA HIS A 15 -3.18 2.86 15.81
C HIS A 15 -2.33 3.96 16.43
N GLU A 16 -1.90 3.77 17.67
CA GLU A 16 -0.94 4.65 18.34
C GLU A 16 0.43 4.00 18.40
N SER A 17 1.44 4.70 17.90
CA SER A 17 2.84 4.32 18.04
C SER A 17 3.60 5.32 18.91
N ARG A 18 4.60 4.84 19.67
CA ARG A 18 5.45 5.63 20.56
C ARG A 18 6.90 5.51 20.13
N ILE A 19 7.41 6.56 19.51
CA ILE A 19 8.74 6.60 18.93
C ILE A 19 9.65 7.44 19.82
N GLN A 20 10.78 6.86 20.22
CA GLN A 20 11.86 7.60 20.86
C GLN A 20 12.79 8.15 19.79
N THR A 21 12.97 9.46 19.74
CA THR A 21 13.85 10.12 18.77
C THR A 21 14.75 11.13 19.46
N GLU A 22 15.96 11.31 18.92
CA GLU A 22 16.82 12.42 19.34
C GLU A 22 16.14 13.77 19.06
N ARG A 23 16.47 14.75 19.88
CA ARG A 23 15.95 16.10 19.72
C ARG A 23 16.47 16.72 18.42
N GLY A 24 15.55 17.06 17.52
CA GLY A 24 15.86 17.82 16.31
C GLY A 24 16.12 19.30 16.59
N ASN A 25 16.61 20.03 15.58
CA ASN A 25 16.81 21.48 15.66
C ASN A 25 15.49 22.25 15.80
N GLN A 26 14.37 21.66 15.36
CA GLN A 26 13.02 22.18 15.58
C GLN A 26 12.26 21.24 16.53
N PRO A 27 11.67 21.77 17.61
CA PRO A 27 10.86 20.97 18.52
C PRO A 27 9.60 20.48 17.80
N ARG A 28 9.20 19.24 18.06
CA ARG A 28 7.95 18.69 17.53
C ARG A 28 6.78 19.22 18.34
N GLU A 29 5.72 19.63 17.66
CA GLU A 29 4.51 20.19 18.29
C GLU A 29 3.36 19.19 18.27
N VAL A 30 2.57 19.17 19.35
CA VAL A 30 1.33 18.39 19.44
C VAL A 30 0.32 18.93 18.43
N ASN A 31 -0.44 18.02 17.80
CA ASN A 31 -1.36 18.27 16.69
C ASN A 31 -0.70 18.59 15.34
N SER A 32 0.62 18.36 15.21
CA SER A 32 1.29 18.44 13.91
C SER A 32 0.88 17.27 13.02
N LYS A 33 0.39 17.55 11.81
CA LYS A 33 0.15 16.53 10.79
C LYS A 33 1.46 16.15 10.11
N ILE A 34 1.84 14.88 10.18
CA ILE A 34 2.99 14.32 9.46
C ILE A 34 2.61 14.12 7.99
N ASN A 35 1.41 13.59 7.76
CA ASN A 35 0.76 13.48 6.45
C ASN A 35 -0.77 13.43 6.65
N ASP A 36 -1.52 13.10 5.60
CA ASP A 36 -3.00 13.07 5.64
C ASP A 36 -3.59 12.04 6.62
N VAL A 37 -2.82 11.02 7.02
CA VAL A 37 -3.27 9.91 7.87
C VAL A 37 -2.53 9.80 9.20
N LYS A 38 -1.52 10.64 9.45
CA LYS A 38 -0.68 10.59 10.66
C LYS A 38 -0.60 11.93 11.37
N THR A 39 -0.88 11.93 12.67
CA THR A 39 -0.84 13.13 13.51
C THR A 39 -0.05 12.87 14.78
N ILE A 40 0.79 13.83 15.18
CA ILE A 40 1.47 13.80 16.47
C ILE A 40 0.45 14.18 17.56
N THR A 41 0.15 13.26 18.48
CA THR A 41 -0.82 13.48 19.55
C THR A 41 -0.18 13.79 20.90
N LYS A 42 1.10 13.42 21.09
CA LYS A 42 1.82 13.69 22.33
C LYS A 42 3.33 13.81 22.08
N VAL A 43 3.97 14.72 22.81
CA VAL A 43 5.44 14.86 22.85
C VAL A 43 5.88 14.98 24.30
N GLU A 44 6.74 14.08 24.75
CA GLU A 44 7.32 14.07 26.09
C GLU A 44 8.84 14.17 26.01
N TYR A 45 9.41 15.15 26.70
CA TYR A 45 10.86 15.37 26.67
C TYR A 45 11.55 14.75 27.88
N LYS A 46 12.54 13.90 27.64
CA LYS A 46 13.40 13.31 28.67
C LYS A 46 14.74 14.05 28.69
N GLN A 47 14.85 15.03 29.60
CA GLN A 47 16.04 15.88 29.77
C GLN A 47 17.34 15.08 30.01
N SER A 48 17.28 13.97 30.75
CA SER A 48 18.44 13.17 31.12
C SER A 48 19.14 12.50 29.93
N GLU A 49 18.39 12.21 28.87
CA GLU A 49 18.87 11.50 27.68
C GLU A 49 18.86 12.38 26.43
N ASN A 50 18.37 13.63 26.53
CA ASN A 50 18.15 14.54 25.39
C ASN A 50 17.32 13.91 24.26
N VAL A 51 16.30 13.13 24.64
CA VAL A 51 15.38 12.44 23.72
C VAL A 51 13.94 12.89 23.90
N GLU A 52 13.19 12.83 22.80
CA GLU A 52 11.75 13.05 22.75
C GLU A 52 11.04 11.69 22.58
N LEU A 53 10.05 11.42 23.43
CA LEU A 53 9.10 10.34 23.22
C LEU A 53 7.87 10.94 22.54
N VAL A 54 7.66 10.57 21.28
CA VAL A 54 6.60 11.11 20.43
C VAL A 54 5.54 10.05 20.21
N THR A 55 4.29 10.37 20.52
CA THR A 55 3.14 9.54 20.20
C THR A 55 2.53 10.01 18.89
N ILE A 56 2.38 9.08 17.95
CA ILE A 56 1.80 9.30 16.63
C ILE A 56 0.53 8.45 16.55
N GLU A 57 -0.58 9.08 16.20
CA GLU A 57 -1.81 8.39 15.83
C GLU A 57 -1.87 8.25 14.31
N ASP A 58 -1.99 7.00 13.84
CA ASP A 58 -2.26 6.62 12.47
C ASP A 58 -3.76 6.31 12.33
N GLU A 59 -4.45 7.03 11.45
CA GLU A 59 -5.85 6.78 11.09
C GLU A 59 -5.90 5.95 9.80
N PHE A 60 -6.63 4.85 9.82
CA PHE A 60 -6.73 3.94 8.67
C PHE A 60 -8.02 4.19 7.91
N PHE A 61 -7.96 4.02 6.58
CA PHE A 61 -9.16 4.08 5.77
C PHE A 61 -9.86 2.71 5.72
N PRO A 62 -11.20 2.70 5.80
CA PRO A 62 -11.97 1.47 5.76
C PRO A 62 -11.69 0.65 4.50
N LEU A 63 -11.52 -0.67 4.65
CA LEU A 63 -11.32 -1.56 3.49
C LEU A 63 -12.43 -1.45 2.44
N SER A 64 -13.66 -1.13 2.85
CA SER A 64 -14.78 -0.93 1.94
C SER A 64 -14.58 0.23 0.95
N GLY A 65 -13.73 1.21 1.29
CA GLY A 65 -13.42 2.36 0.43
C GLY A 65 -12.20 2.16 -0.48
N LEU A 66 -11.43 1.09 -0.30
CA LEU A 66 -10.13 0.88 -0.95
C LEU A 66 -10.24 0.86 -2.48
N PHE A 67 -11.30 0.24 -3.02
CA PHE A 67 -11.50 0.02 -4.45
C PHE A 67 -12.01 1.26 -5.20
N THR A 68 -12.41 2.32 -4.50
CA THR A 68 -13.04 3.52 -5.08
C THR A 68 -12.42 4.82 -4.57
N SER A 69 -11.19 4.75 -4.04
CA SER A 69 -10.54 5.90 -3.42
C SER A 69 -9.94 6.86 -4.44
N SER A 70 -10.36 8.13 -4.40
CA SER A 70 -9.79 9.23 -5.19
C SER A 70 -8.65 9.96 -4.47
N LYS A 71 -8.09 9.38 -3.38
CA LYS A 71 -7.08 10.06 -2.55
C LYS A 71 -5.66 10.00 -3.11
N LEU A 72 -5.39 9.13 -4.08
CA LEU A 72 -4.08 9.03 -4.71
C LEU A 72 -3.60 10.37 -5.27
N THR A 73 -4.50 11.21 -5.77
CA THR A 73 -4.16 12.54 -6.31
C THR A 73 -3.79 13.57 -5.25
N ARG A 74 -4.12 13.31 -3.97
CA ARG A 74 -3.66 14.10 -2.81
C ARG A 74 -2.33 13.59 -2.29
N GLN A 75 -2.11 12.28 -2.34
CA GLN A 75 -0.87 11.64 -1.90
C GLN A 75 0.29 11.85 -2.88
N LEU A 76 0.03 11.80 -4.19
CA LEU A 76 1.04 11.72 -5.23
C LEU A 76 0.99 12.92 -6.17
N ASN A 77 2.15 13.46 -6.51
CA ASN A 77 2.24 14.50 -7.52
C ASN A 77 2.00 13.96 -8.94
N LYS A 78 1.75 14.86 -9.91
CA LYS A 78 1.47 14.48 -11.32
C LYS A 78 2.54 13.58 -11.95
N ARG A 79 3.81 13.72 -11.55
CA ARG A 79 4.91 12.89 -12.06
C ARG A 79 4.89 11.49 -11.44
N GLN A 80 4.58 11.39 -10.16
CA GLN A 80 4.42 10.12 -9.45
C GLN A 80 3.21 9.35 -9.97
N LEU A 81 2.07 10.01 -10.19
CA LEU A 81 0.88 9.39 -10.79
C LEU A 81 1.15 8.79 -12.17
N LYS A 82 1.94 9.48 -13.01
CA LYS A 82 2.36 8.96 -14.32
C LYS A 82 3.30 7.75 -14.25
N ARG A 83 3.98 7.55 -13.12
CA ARG A 83 4.93 6.44 -12.89
C ARG A 83 4.36 5.39 -11.94
N LEU A 84 3.10 5.51 -11.56
CA LEU A 84 2.43 4.58 -10.66
C LEU A 84 2.52 3.16 -11.22
N SER A 85 2.74 2.18 -10.33
CA SER A 85 2.86 0.79 -10.76
C SER A 85 1.54 0.32 -11.37
N PRO A 86 1.52 -0.22 -12.60
CA PRO A 86 0.32 -0.76 -13.21
C PRO A 86 -0.24 -1.96 -12.42
N ALA A 87 0.57 -2.56 -11.54
CA ALA A 87 0.14 -3.63 -10.66
C ALA A 87 -1.01 -3.22 -9.75
N LEU A 88 -1.12 -1.95 -9.33
CA LEU A 88 -2.22 -1.50 -8.46
C LEU A 88 -3.60 -1.71 -9.12
N PRO A 89 -3.96 -1.06 -10.24
CA PRO A 89 -5.27 -1.26 -10.86
C PRO A 89 -5.47 -2.70 -11.34
N LEU A 90 -4.41 -3.39 -11.80
CA LEU A 90 -4.52 -4.77 -12.27
C LEU A 90 -4.82 -5.76 -11.13
N ILE A 91 -4.14 -5.65 -9.98
CA ILE A 91 -4.45 -6.44 -8.79
C ILE A 91 -5.90 -6.19 -8.36
N LEU A 92 -6.32 -4.93 -8.29
CA LEU A 92 -7.68 -4.59 -7.87
C LEU A 92 -8.74 -5.12 -8.86
N SER A 93 -8.41 -5.20 -10.15
CA SER A 93 -9.28 -5.80 -11.17
C SER A 93 -9.48 -7.30 -10.93
N LEU A 94 -8.46 -8.01 -10.46
CA LEU A 94 -8.55 -9.45 -10.21
C LEU A 94 -9.51 -9.82 -9.06
N PHE A 95 -9.92 -8.87 -8.22
CA PHE A 95 -10.98 -9.12 -7.22
C PHE A 95 -12.36 -9.26 -7.85
N GLU A 96 -12.54 -8.81 -9.10
CA GLU A 96 -13.80 -8.94 -9.87
C GLU A 96 -13.77 -10.12 -10.83
N VAL A 97 -12.65 -10.84 -10.88
CA VAL A 97 -12.43 -11.98 -11.77
C VAL A 97 -12.59 -13.25 -10.97
N GLU A 98 -13.42 -14.17 -11.47
CA GLU A 98 -13.51 -15.52 -10.91
C GLU A 98 -12.21 -16.28 -11.14
N LYS A 99 -11.67 -16.89 -10.08
CA LYS A 99 -10.48 -17.74 -10.19
C LYS A 99 -10.78 -18.91 -11.14
N PRO A 100 -9.96 -19.13 -12.19
CA PRO A 100 -10.20 -20.21 -13.13
C PRO A 100 -10.10 -21.57 -12.43
N SER A 101 -10.89 -22.53 -12.91
CA SER A 101 -10.83 -23.92 -12.40
C SER A 101 -9.57 -24.63 -12.86
N ASP A 102 -9.10 -24.31 -14.07
CA ASP A 102 -7.83 -24.77 -14.61
C ASP A 102 -6.70 -23.79 -14.22
N PRO A 103 -5.72 -24.20 -13.40
CA PRO A 103 -4.60 -23.34 -13.01
C PRO A 103 -3.67 -22.95 -14.17
N GLU A 104 -3.68 -23.69 -15.28
CA GLU A 104 -2.85 -23.40 -16.45
C GLU A 104 -3.54 -22.44 -17.43
N GLN A 105 -4.82 -22.13 -17.22
CA GLN A 105 -5.58 -21.24 -18.07
C GLN A 105 -5.14 -19.79 -17.86
N ASN A 106 -4.62 -19.17 -18.93
CA ASN A 106 -4.38 -17.74 -18.95
C ASN A 106 -5.70 -16.96 -18.86
N LEU A 107 -5.67 -15.86 -18.10
CA LEU A 107 -6.82 -14.96 -18.00
C LEU A 107 -7.03 -14.18 -19.31
N ASP A 108 -8.28 -13.94 -19.69
CA ASP A 108 -8.61 -13.13 -20.87
C ASP A 108 -8.08 -11.69 -20.71
N LYS A 109 -7.18 -11.30 -21.63
CA LYS A 109 -6.56 -9.97 -21.67
C LYS A 109 -7.55 -8.86 -21.95
N GLU A 110 -8.58 -9.09 -22.77
CA GLU A 110 -9.57 -8.06 -23.08
C GLU A 110 -10.44 -7.76 -21.85
N LEU A 111 -10.85 -8.81 -21.13
CA LEU A 111 -11.53 -8.68 -19.85
C LEU A 111 -10.67 -7.92 -18.84
N LEU A 112 -9.41 -8.33 -18.67
CA LEU A 112 -8.49 -7.69 -17.73
C LEU A 112 -8.25 -6.23 -18.08
N ARG A 113 -8.07 -5.90 -19.37
CA ARG A 113 -7.93 -4.53 -19.84
C ARG A 113 -9.16 -3.72 -19.47
N LYS A 114 -10.36 -4.20 -19.78
CA LYS A 114 -11.61 -3.52 -19.46
C LYS A 114 -11.71 -3.19 -17.97
N LEU A 115 -11.57 -4.19 -17.09
CA LEU A 115 -11.65 -4.01 -15.64
C LEU A 115 -10.58 -3.05 -15.12
N SER A 116 -9.35 -3.15 -15.66
CA SER A 116 -8.26 -2.26 -15.25
C SER A 116 -8.52 -0.80 -15.59
N LEU A 117 -9.22 -0.51 -16.69
CA LEU A 117 -9.62 0.85 -17.05
C LEU A 117 -10.70 1.38 -16.10
N GLU A 118 -11.67 0.56 -15.73
CA GLU A 118 -12.70 0.89 -14.72
C GLU A 118 -12.06 1.18 -13.35
N LYS A 119 -11.02 0.42 -12.95
CA LYS A 119 -10.23 0.71 -11.75
C LYS A 119 -9.39 1.97 -11.87
N CYS A 120 -8.81 2.25 -13.04
CA CYS A 120 -8.08 3.51 -13.26
C CYS A 120 -9.01 4.72 -13.08
N GLU A 121 -10.22 4.66 -13.63
CA GLU A 121 -11.24 5.70 -13.48
C GLU A 121 -11.66 5.87 -12.02
N SER A 122 -11.97 4.77 -11.33
CA SER A 122 -12.40 4.77 -9.91
C SER A 122 -11.35 5.36 -8.96
N LEU A 123 -10.07 5.24 -9.33
CA LEU A 123 -8.92 5.73 -8.53
C LEU A 123 -8.39 7.09 -8.98
N ASP A 124 -8.99 7.71 -10.01
CA ASP A 124 -8.54 8.96 -10.63
C ASP A 124 -7.06 8.91 -11.09
N ILE A 125 -6.67 7.82 -11.75
CA ILE A 125 -5.34 7.60 -12.31
C ILE A 125 -5.37 7.45 -13.83
N LEU A 126 -4.25 7.73 -14.48
CA LEU A 126 -4.17 7.72 -15.95
C LEU A 126 -4.24 6.28 -16.48
N PRO A 127 -5.18 5.95 -17.39
CA PRO A 127 -5.29 4.60 -17.95
C PRO A 127 -4.05 4.18 -18.76
N THR A 128 -3.29 5.16 -19.26
CA THR A 128 -2.04 4.93 -20.01
C THR A 128 -0.94 4.25 -19.21
N ILE A 129 -1.08 4.13 -17.88
CA ILE A 129 -0.11 3.38 -17.08
C ILE A 129 -0.22 1.87 -17.32
N VAL A 130 -1.42 1.37 -17.70
CA VAL A 130 -1.63 -0.05 -18.00
C VAL A 130 -1.07 -0.33 -19.39
N SER A 131 0.08 -1.00 -19.45
CA SER A 131 0.73 -1.38 -20.70
C SER A 131 0.36 -2.80 -21.14
N GLU A 132 0.50 -3.10 -22.43
CA GLU A 132 0.33 -4.45 -22.98
C GLU A 132 1.25 -5.47 -22.30
N GLU A 133 2.48 -5.08 -21.98
CA GLU A 133 3.42 -5.93 -21.23
C GLU A 133 2.85 -6.36 -19.87
N TYR A 134 2.23 -5.44 -19.13
CA TYR A 134 1.61 -5.77 -17.84
C TYR A 134 0.36 -6.62 -18.01
N LEU A 135 -0.43 -6.41 -19.07
CA LEU A 135 -1.57 -7.26 -19.38
C LEU A 135 -1.12 -8.69 -19.71
N ASP A 136 -0.03 -8.86 -20.46
CA ASP A 136 0.56 -10.17 -20.75
C ASP A 136 1.06 -10.86 -19.47
N LEU A 137 1.79 -10.12 -18.62
CA LEU A 137 2.28 -10.64 -17.34
C LEU A 137 1.13 -11.08 -16.43
N PHE A 138 0.10 -10.24 -16.24
CA PHE A 138 -1.03 -10.59 -15.40
C PHE A 138 -1.90 -11.69 -16.01
N SER A 139 -2.10 -11.71 -17.33
CA SER A 139 -2.84 -12.79 -18.02
C SER A 139 -2.21 -14.16 -17.77
N ALA A 140 -0.87 -14.24 -17.84
CA ALA A 140 -0.14 -15.49 -17.67
C ALA A 140 0.08 -15.89 -16.19
N GLN A 141 -0.07 -14.96 -15.25
CA GLN A 141 0.33 -15.16 -13.85
C GLN A 141 -0.78 -14.94 -12.83
N ALA A 142 -1.97 -14.52 -13.26
CA ALA A 142 -3.11 -14.32 -12.39
C ALA A 142 -3.41 -15.59 -11.59
N PHE A 143 -3.49 -15.44 -10.26
CA PHE A 143 -3.83 -16.51 -9.31
C PHE A 143 -2.74 -17.57 -9.13
N THR A 144 -1.56 -17.37 -9.71
CA THR A 144 -0.38 -18.19 -9.50
C THR A 144 0.38 -17.72 -8.26
N GLU A 145 0.94 -18.66 -7.49
CA GLU A 145 1.71 -18.34 -6.28
C GLU A 145 3.19 -18.64 -6.50
N PHE A 146 4.02 -17.60 -6.56
CA PHE A 146 5.48 -17.75 -6.61
C PHE A 146 6.06 -17.73 -5.19
N ALA A 147 6.73 -18.80 -4.78
CA ALA A 147 7.32 -18.92 -3.45
C ALA A 147 8.23 -17.72 -3.03
N PRO A 148 9.05 -17.13 -3.92
CA PRO A 148 9.80 -15.92 -3.57
C PRO A 148 8.91 -14.72 -3.22
N VAL A 149 7.82 -14.52 -3.97
CA VAL A 149 6.85 -13.42 -3.74
C VAL A 149 6.09 -13.65 -2.44
N ALA A 150 5.68 -14.90 -2.16
CA ALA A 150 5.08 -15.27 -0.88
C ALA A 150 6.03 -15.00 0.29
N SER A 151 7.32 -15.29 0.12
CA SER A 151 8.34 -15.07 1.16
C SER A 151 8.56 -13.58 1.44
N ILE A 152 8.59 -12.74 0.39
CA ILE A 152 8.68 -11.28 0.54
C ILE A 152 7.46 -10.75 1.28
N LEU A 153 6.25 -11.05 0.79
CA LEU A 153 5.00 -10.59 1.42
C LEU A 153 4.87 -11.09 2.86
N GLY A 154 5.20 -12.36 3.11
CA GLY A 154 5.20 -12.94 4.45
C GLY A 154 6.17 -12.24 5.40
N GLY A 155 7.35 -11.84 4.92
CA GLY A 155 8.29 -11.04 5.69
C GLY A 155 7.73 -9.66 6.06
N PHE A 156 7.15 -8.95 5.09
CA PHE A 156 6.50 -7.65 5.35
C PHE A 156 5.33 -7.79 6.33
N LEU A 157 4.45 -8.77 6.13
CA LEU A 157 3.29 -8.98 6.99
C LEU A 157 3.70 -9.37 8.41
N ALA A 158 4.69 -10.25 8.58
CA ALA A 158 5.18 -10.65 9.90
C ALA A 158 5.80 -9.45 10.64
N GLN A 159 6.59 -8.63 9.94
CA GLN A 159 7.15 -7.41 10.50
C GLN A 159 6.07 -6.41 10.90
N ASP A 160 5.02 -6.26 10.08
CA ASP A 160 3.89 -5.38 10.36
C ASP A 160 3.12 -5.79 11.62
N VAL A 161 2.89 -7.10 11.80
CA VAL A 161 2.28 -7.66 13.02
C VAL A 161 3.15 -7.38 14.24
N ILE A 162 4.48 -7.51 14.13
CA ILE A 162 5.40 -7.18 15.23
C ILE A 162 5.33 -5.68 15.57
N GLN A 163 5.28 -4.80 14.57
CA GLN A 163 5.16 -3.36 14.76
C GLN A 163 3.84 -2.99 15.44
N PHE A 164 2.73 -3.55 14.97
CA PHE A 164 1.41 -3.37 15.57
C PHE A 164 1.36 -3.76 17.04
N LEU A 165 1.87 -4.95 17.38
CA LEU A 165 1.90 -5.44 18.77
C LEU A 165 2.89 -4.65 19.64
N GLY A 166 4.00 -4.22 19.05
CA GLY A 166 5.06 -3.48 19.75
C GLY A 166 4.74 -2.02 20.02
N GLN A 167 3.83 -1.41 19.25
CA GLN A 167 3.47 0.02 19.31
C GLN A 167 4.69 0.94 19.22
N LYS A 168 5.76 0.51 18.55
CA LYS A 168 7.03 1.26 18.43
C LYS A 168 7.14 2.06 17.15
N GLU A 169 6.48 1.60 16.11
CA GLU A 169 6.50 2.20 14.78
C GLU A 169 5.10 2.11 14.17
N SER A 170 4.81 2.97 13.22
CA SER A 170 3.56 2.89 12.48
C SER A 170 3.52 1.65 11.58
N PRO A 171 2.45 0.83 11.64
CA PRO A 171 2.19 -0.24 10.69
C PRO A 171 2.00 0.28 9.25
N ILE A 172 1.97 -0.65 8.29
CA ILE A 172 1.60 -0.43 6.89
C ILE A 172 0.19 0.13 6.84
N ASN A 173 0.06 1.37 6.36
CA ASN A 173 -1.21 2.07 6.19
C ASN A 173 -1.35 2.49 4.71
N ASN A 174 -2.34 2.03 3.94
CA ASN A 174 -3.17 0.85 4.17
C ASN A 174 -3.07 -0.17 3.03
N CYS A 175 -2.47 0.21 1.90
CA CYS A 175 -2.38 -0.62 0.70
C CYS A 175 -0.92 -0.72 0.23
N LEU A 176 -0.26 -1.82 0.56
CA LEU A 176 1.06 -2.16 0.02
C LEU A 176 0.88 -2.98 -1.25
N ILE A 177 1.56 -2.58 -2.32
CA ILE A 177 1.62 -3.32 -3.58
C ILE A 177 3.07 -3.77 -3.80
N LEU A 178 3.26 -5.05 -4.10
CA LEU A 178 4.54 -5.59 -4.53
C LEU A 178 4.52 -5.74 -6.05
N ASP A 179 5.42 -5.02 -6.72
CA ASP A 179 5.70 -5.13 -8.15
C ASP A 179 7.13 -5.67 -8.31
N SER A 180 7.26 -6.99 -8.33
CA SER A 180 8.58 -7.63 -8.47
C SER A 180 9.17 -7.44 -9.87
N HIS A 181 8.35 -7.14 -10.88
CA HIS A 181 8.82 -6.85 -12.24
C HIS A 181 9.67 -5.56 -12.25
N ARG A 182 9.23 -4.53 -11.51
CA ARG A 182 9.98 -3.28 -11.31
C ARG A 182 10.88 -3.27 -10.07
N SER A 183 10.80 -4.31 -9.23
CA SER A 183 11.44 -4.34 -7.90
C SER A 183 11.00 -3.17 -7.00
N GLU A 184 9.70 -2.86 -7.03
CA GLU A 184 9.10 -1.76 -6.25
C GLU A 184 8.07 -2.30 -5.27
N ILE A 185 7.99 -1.67 -4.09
CA ILE A 185 7.00 -2.01 -3.04
C ILE A 185 6.33 -0.74 -2.51
N PRO A 186 5.55 -0.03 -3.35
CA PRO A 186 4.89 1.20 -2.92
C PRO A 186 3.78 0.94 -1.89
N ILE A 187 3.59 1.92 -1.01
CA ILE A 187 2.48 1.97 -0.03
C ILE A 187 1.58 3.16 -0.38
N TYR A 188 0.30 2.89 -0.56
CA TYR A 188 -0.75 3.85 -0.89
C TYR A 188 -1.74 4.01 0.27
N TYR A 189 -2.28 5.22 0.41
CA TYR A 189 -3.35 5.53 1.34
C TYR A 189 -4.67 5.64 0.56
N LEU A 190 -5.42 4.54 0.50
CA LEU A 190 -6.66 4.41 -0.28
C LEU A 190 -7.88 4.50 0.65
#